data_AF-A0A9W9YSI6-F1
#
_entry.id   AF-A0A9W9YSI6-F1
#
_cell.length_a   1.000
_cell.length_b   1.000
_cell.length_c   1.000
_cell.angle_alpha   90.00
_cell.angle_beta   90.00
_cell.angle_gamma   90.00
#
_symmetry.space_group_name_H-M   'P 1'
#
loop_
_entity.id
_entity.type
_entity.pdbx_description
1 polymer ?
#
loop_
_entity_poly.entity_id
_entity_poly.type
_entity_poly.pdbx_seq_one_letter_code
_entity_poly.pdbx_strand_id
1 'polypeptide(L)'
;MRDEGAVEDEDDEPVVLPTNVVLQKIWLWFEYPKYSKVAKLVATFSITFIAVSIYVLCAETIDHDTTSTTDSETSEHMDDELALLYDLLESVCISWFTLEFLLRFVSCPNKLRFMLDILNLIDLAAIVPYYFQRALGDSESEAKDIVDAFRLLRVSRLFKLARHLDELKVLAKTVRSTWRELVMILFFILITTAIFSGWTFYAENEAQQDSFSSIPASAWFVIVSLTNVGYGDMVPVTIMGKMLGAVCTLAGVLVIALPSPVIVTKFRLYYEKKKRPQLAKYKF
;
A
#
# COMPACT_ATOMS: atom_id res chain seq x y z
N MET A 1 -18.04 20.09 28.36
CA MET A 1 -18.13 20.45 26.93
C MET A 1 -16.70 20.63 26.45
N ARG A 2 -16.06 19.67 25.81
CA ARG A 2 -16.47 18.93 24.62
C ARG A 2 -16.07 17.46 24.78
N ASP A 3 -16.99 16.58 24.45
CA ASP A 3 -16.84 15.13 24.40
C ASP A 3 -15.87 14.80 23.24
N GLU A 4 -14.56 14.86 23.50
CA GLU A 4 -13.54 14.49 22.52
C GLU A 4 -13.46 12.97 22.41
N GLY A 5 -14.38 12.44 21.60
CA GLY A 5 -14.23 11.16 20.93
C GLY A 5 -14.03 9.99 21.89
N ALA A 6 -15.14 9.52 22.49
CA ALA A 6 -15.26 8.10 22.77
C ALA A 6 -14.90 7.36 21.47
N VAL A 7 -13.68 6.83 21.43
CA VAL A 7 -13.23 5.92 20.39
C VAL A 7 -14.16 4.72 20.51
N GLU A 8 -15.15 4.63 19.63
CA GLU A 8 -16.07 3.49 19.58
C GLU A 8 -15.24 2.21 19.59
N ASP A 9 -15.45 1.42 20.64
CA ASP A 9 -14.76 0.16 20.90
C ASP A 9 -15.31 -0.92 19.95
N GLU A 10 -15.07 -0.78 18.64
CA GLU A 10 -15.35 -1.83 17.64
C GLU A 10 -14.51 -3.11 17.90
N ASP A 11 -13.49 -3.05 18.77
CA ASP A 11 -12.54 -4.15 19.02
C ASP A 11 -12.94 -5.08 20.20
N ASP A 12 -14.04 -4.79 20.91
CA ASP A 12 -14.54 -5.63 22.02
C ASP A 12 -15.57 -6.68 21.55
N GLU A 13 -15.67 -6.96 20.25
CA GLU A 13 -16.41 -8.14 19.80
C GLU A 13 -15.70 -9.42 20.28
N PRO A 14 -16.41 -10.33 20.97
CA PRO A 14 -15.81 -11.56 21.47
C PRO A 14 -15.26 -12.40 20.31
N VAL A 15 -14.01 -12.83 20.43
CA VAL A 15 -13.37 -13.70 19.44
C VAL A 15 -14.14 -15.01 19.36
N VAL A 16 -14.93 -15.18 18.29
CA VAL A 16 -15.65 -16.42 18.02
C VAL A 16 -14.65 -17.45 17.50
N LEU A 17 -14.56 -18.58 18.20
CA LEU A 17 -13.65 -19.67 17.83
C LEU A 17 -14.40 -20.81 17.13
N PRO A 18 -13.73 -21.59 16.27
CA PRO A 18 -14.31 -22.78 15.66
C PRO A 18 -14.67 -23.80 16.73
N THR A 19 -15.74 -24.56 16.52
CA THR A 19 -16.21 -25.59 17.46
C THR A 19 -15.27 -26.81 17.54
N ASN A 20 -14.58 -27.15 16.44
CA ASN A 20 -13.65 -28.27 16.39
C ASN A 20 -12.27 -27.86 16.95
N VAL A 21 -11.76 -28.62 17.93
CA VAL A 21 -10.48 -28.35 18.62
C VAL A 21 -9.27 -28.30 17.68
N VAL A 22 -9.25 -29.13 16.62
CA VAL A 22 -8.16 -29.14 15.64
C VAL A 22 -8.23 -27.87 14.78
N LEU A 23 -9.41 -27.54 14.26
CA LEU A 23 -9.61 -26.32 13.47
C LEU A 23 -9.35 -25.06 14.30
N GLN A 24 -9.72 -25.07 15.57
CA GLN A 24 -9.42 -24.00 16.51
C GLN A 24 -7.91 -23.79 16.68
N LYS A 25 -7.12 -24.87 16.83
CA LYS A 25 -5.65 -24.77 16.89
C LYS A 25 -5.06 -24.20 15.61
N ILE A 26 -5.52 -24.68 14.44
CA ILE A 26 -5.07 -24.17 13.14
C ILE A 26 -5.39 -22.68 13.02
N TRP A 27 -6.64 -22.29 13.31
CA TRP A 27 -7.06 -20.88 13.32
C TRP A 27 -6.16 -20.03 14.22
N LEU A 28 -5.87 -20.49 15.44
CA LEU A 28 -5.01 -19.77 16.38
C LEU A 28 -3.56 -19.64 15.90
N TRP A 29 -3.03 -20.62 15.18
CA TRP A 29 -1.67 -20.55 14.63
C TRP A 29 -1.54 -19.56 13.47
N PHE A 30 -2.53 -19.50 12.59
CA PHE A 30 -2.48 -18.68 11.37
C PHE A 30 -3.05 -17.27 11.55
N GLU A 31 -3.96 -17.06 12.50
CA GLU A 31 -4.62 -15.77 12.75
C GLU A 31 -3.92 -14.94 13.84
N TYR A 32 -3.36 -15.61 14.87
CA TYR A 32 -2.78 -14.94 16.04
C TYR A 32 -1.30 -15.31 16.23
N PRO A 33 -0.35 -14.59 15.58
CA PRO A 33 1.09 -14.86 15.68
C PRO A 33 1.63 -14.93 17.11
N LYS A 34 1.05 -14.19 18.05
CA LYS A 34 1.49 -14.12 19.45
C LYS A 34 0.98 -15.26 20.33
N TYR A 35 0.10 -16.13 19.81
CA TYR A 35 -0.56 -17.18 20.59
C TYR A 35 0.39 -18.25 21.11
N SER A 36 1.32 -18.74 20.27
CA SER A 36 2.24 -19.82 20.64
C SER A 36 3.57 -19.72 19.90
N LYS A 37 4.60 -20.49 20.31
CA LYS A 37 5.87 -20.57 19.57
C LYS A 37 5.67 -21.05 18.13
N VAL A 38 4.75 -21.98 17.92
CA VAL A 38 4.37 -22.47 16.58
C VAL A 38 3.73 -21.36 15.75
N ALA A 39 2.80 -20.60 16.33
CA ALA A 39 2.19 -19.45 15.65
C ALA A 39 3.22 -18.38 15.24
N LYS A 40 4.21 -18.11 16.11
CA LYS A 40 5.32 -17.20 15.78
C LYS A 40 6.17 -17.73 14.63
N LEU A 41 6.47 -19.04 14.63
CA LEU A 41 7.23 -19.68 13.56
C LEU A 41 6.49 -19.59 12.23
N VAL A 42 5.19 -19.93 12.20
CA VAL A 42 4.33 -19.80 11.01
C VAL A 42 4.34 -18.36 10.51
N ALA A 43 4.11 -17.37 11.38
CA ALA A 43 4.15 -15.96 10.99
C ALA A 43 5.52 -15.52 10.44
N THR A 44 6.62 -16.04 11.01
CA THR A 44 7.98 -15.76 10.54
C THR A 44 8.20 -16.32 9.14
N PHE A 45 7.73 -17.55 8.88
CA PHE A 45 7.75 -18.13 7.54
C PHE A 45 6.94 -17.29 6.56
N SER A 46 5.70 -16.91 6.90
CA SER A 46 4.86 -16.08 6.03
C SER A 46 5.52 -14.76 5.67
N ILE A 47 6.13 -14.06 6.64
CA ILE A 47 6.89 -12.83 6.37
C ILE A 47 8.07 -13.10 5.43
N THR A 48 8.78 -14.22 5.61
CA THR A 48 9.91 -14.61 4.75
C THR A 48 9.45 -14.83 3.30
N PHE A 49 8.37 -15.59 3.10
CA PHE A 49 7.80 -15.81 1.76
C PHE A 49 7.30 -14.51 1.12
N ILE A 50 6.74 -13.58 1.90
CA ILE A 50 6.38 -12.25 1.39
C ILE A 50 7.62 -11.49 0.93
N ALA A 51 8.69 -11.46 1.75
CA ALA A 51 9.95 -10.81 1.37
C ALA A 51 10.56 -11.42 0.10
N VAL A 52 10.62 -12.75 -0.01
CA VAL A 52 11.09 -13.44 -1.23
C VAL A 52 10.21 -13.09 -2.43
N SER A 53 8.89 -13.08 -2.27
CA SER A 53 7.98 -12.76 -3.38
C SER A 53 8.11 -11.31 -3.88
N ILE A 54 8.43 -10.36 -2.98
CA ILE A 54 8.70 -8.97 -3.34
C ILE A 54 10.06 -8.87 -4.04
N TYR A 55 11.07 -9.58 -3.54
CA TYR A 55 12.38 -9.63 -4.19
C TYR A 55 12.27 -10.15 -5.62
N VAL A 56 11.56 -11.27 -5.83
CA VAL A 56 11.32 -11.83 -7.18
C VAL A 56 10.59 -10.82 -8.08
N LEU A 57 9.55 -10.14 -7.58
CA LEU A 57 8.84 -9.10 -8.35
C LEU A 57 9.78 -7.96 -8.79
N CYS A 58 10.67 -7.51 -7.91
CA CYS A 58 11.65 -6.47 -8.25
C CYS A 58 12.72 -6.99 -9.23
N ALA A 59 13.24 -8.20 -9.02
CA ALA A 59 14.26 -8.81 -9.86
C ALA A 59 13.75 -9.06 -11.29
N GLU A 60 12.55 -9.63 -11.43
CA GLU A 60 11.87 -9.86 -12.72
C GLU A 60 11.72 -8.55 -13.52
N THR A 61 11.46 -7.43 -12.85
CA THR A 61 11.33 -6.12 -13.51
C THR A 61 12.68 -5.59 -14.03
N ILE A 62 13.77 -5.78 -13.27
CA ILE A 62 15.11 -5.30 -13.64
C ILE A 62 15.69 -6.11 -14.80
N ASP A 63 15.55 -7.43 -14.76
CA ASP A 63 16.12 -8.31 -15.79
C ASP A 63 15.35 -8.18 -17.12
N HIS A 64 14.04 -7.93 -17.08
CA HIS A 64 13.26 -7.62 -18.28
C HIS A 64 13.71 -6.31 -18.97
N ASP A 65 14.23 -5.33 -18.22
CA ASP A 65 14.74 -4.08 -18.80
C ASP A 65 16.13 -4.28 -19.42
N THR A 66 16.97 -5.09 -18.77
CA THR A 66 18.35 -5.40 -19.22
C THR A 66 18.39 -6.26 -20.49
N THR A 67 17.43 -7.18 -20.63
CA THR A 67 17.31 -8.05 -21.83
C THR A 67 16.88 -7.28 -23.07
N SER A 68 16.13 -6.18 -22.94
CA SER A 68 15.73 -5.34 -24.08
C SER A 68 16.88 -4.57 -24.75
N THR A 69 18.08 -4.57 -24.14
CA THR A 69 19.23 -3.75 -24.58
C THR A 69 20.44 -4.54 -25.10
N THR A 70 20.48 -5.89 -25.00
CA THR A 70 21.68 -6.67 -25.33
C THR A 70 21.39 -7.84 -26.29
N ASP A 71 21.56 -7.61 -27.60
CA ASP A 71 21.46 -8.62 -28.66
C ASP A 71 22.70 -9.54 -28.69
N SER A 72 22.73 -10.64 -27.93
CA SER A 72 23.79 -11.65 -28.03
C SER A 72 23.29 -13.07 -27.76
N GLU A 73 23.48 -13.99 -28.73
CA GLU A 73 23.03 -15.39 -28.72
C GLU A 73 23.51 -16.24 -27.53
N THR A 74 24.51 -15.77 -26.76
CA THR A 74 25.01 -16.46 -25.56
C THR A 74 24.26 -16.06 -24.28
N SER A 75 23.54 -14.94 -24.31
CA SER A 75 22.67 -14.50 -23.19
C SER A 75 21.37 -15.30 -23.14
N GLU A 76 20.81 -15.69 -24.29
CA GLU A 76 19.49 -16.35 -24.37
C GLU A 76 19.37 -17.61 -23.49
N HIS A 77 20.41 -18.46 -23.43
CA HIS A 77 20.38 -19.67 -22.58
C HIS A 77 20.45 -19.36 -21.08
N MET A 78 21.17 -18.31 -20.67
CA MET A 78 21.26 -17.92 -19.26
C MET A 78 19.97 -17.20 -18.81
N ASP A 79 19.32 -16.50 -19.74
CA ASP A 79 18.04 -15.81 -19.52
C ASP A 79 16.88 -16.82 -19.34
N ASP A 80 16.85 -17.90 -20.12
CA ASP A 80 15.85 -18.97 -19.97
C ASP A 80 15.94 -19.67 -18.61
N GLU A 81 17.14 -20.00 -18.14
CA GLU A 81 17.32 -20.62 -16.82
C GLU A 81 16.89 -19.69 -15.68
N LEU A 82 17.18 -18.39 -15.81
CA LEU A 82 16.82 -17.38 -14.82
C LEU A 82 15.31 -17.12 -14.78
N ALA A 83 14.67 -17.03 -15.95
CA ALA A 83 13.22 -16.92 -16.06
C ALA A 83 12.50 -18.13 -15.43
N LEU A 84 13.01 -19.34 -15.68
CA LEU A 84 12.49 -20.56 -15.05
C LEU A 84 12.69 -20.54 -13.52
N LEU A 85 13.82 -20.02 -13.03
CA LEU A 85 14.06 -19.87 -11.59
C LEU A 85 13.05 -18.90 -10.96
N TYR A 86 12.77 -17.76 -11.59
CA TYR A 86 11.80 -16.79 -11.10
C TYR A 86 10.36 -17.34 -11.12
N ASP A 87 9.92 -18.01 -12.19
CA ASP A 87 8.59 -18.66 -12.23
C ASP A 87 8.48 -19.76 -11.17
N LEU A 88 9.54 -20.55 -10.95
CA LEU A 88 9.58 -21.55 -9.89
C LEU A 88 9.45 -20.92 -8.50
N LEU A 89 10.24 -19.89 -8.22
CA LEU A 89 10.20 -19.18 -6.93
C LEU A 89 8.84 -18.51 -6.70
N GLU A 90 8.27 -17.88 -7.73
CA GLU A 90 6.92 -17.30 -7.66
C GLU A 90 5.88 -18.39 -7.38
N SER A 91 5.90 -19.49 -8.13
CA SER A 91 5.00 -20.63 -7.94
C SER A 91 5.08 -21.21 -6.52
N VAL A 92 6.29 -21.32 -5.95
CA VAL A 92 6.50 -21.78 -4.57
C VAL A 92 5.93 -20.78 -3.55
N CYS A 93 6.18 -19.47 -3.73
CA CYS A 93 5.62 -18.43 -2.87
C CYS A 93 4.08 -18.39 -2.91
N ILE A 94 3.50 -18.45 -4.12
CA ILE A 94 2.05 -18.45 -4.29
C ILE A 94 1.44 -19.72 -3.71
N SER A 95 2.08 -20.87 -3.88
CA SER A 95 1.64 -22.14 -3.27
C SER A 95 1.55 -22.03 -1.75
N TRP A 96 2.53 -21.39 -1.11
CA TRP A 96 2.48 -21.10 0.33
C TRP A 96 1.32 -20.16 0.69
N PHE A 97 1.13 -19.06 -0.03
CA PHE A 97 0.04 -18.11 0.24
C PHE A 97 -1.34 -18.73 0.06
N THR A 98 -1.51 -19.56 -0.97
CA THR A 98 -2.74 -20.32 -1.20
C THR A 98 -2.99 -21.29 -0.05
N LEU A 99 -1.96 -22.02 0.40
CA LEU A 99 -2.07 -22.91 1.55
C LEU A 99 -2.49 -22.15 2.82
N GLU A 100 -1.87 -21.00 3.10
CA GLU A 100 -2.27 -20.17 4.24
C GLU A 100 -3.72 -19.71 4.14
N PHE A 101 -4.13 -19.21 2.97
CA PHE A 101 -5.50 -18.74 2.74
C PHE A 101 -6.51 -19.88 2.91
N LEU A 102 -6.25 -21.06 2.33
CA LEU A 102 -7.10 -22.23 2.45
C LEU A 102 -7.20 -22.75 3.88
N LEU A 103 -6.08 -22.84 4.61
CA LEU A 103 -6.09 -23.27 6.00
C LEU A 103 -6.89 -22.30 6.87
N ARG A 104 -6.75 -20.99 6.68
CA ARG A 104 -7.58 -19.98 7.35
C ARG A 104 -9.05 -20.11 6.94
N PHE A 105 -9.35 -20.20 5.65
CA PHE A 105 -10.71 -20.35 5.16
C PHE A 105 -11.41 -21.60 5.70
N VAL A 106 -10.74 -22.76 5.74
CA VAL A 106 -11.32 -24.01 6.27
C VAL A 106 -11.52 -23.91 7.78
N SER A 107 -10.54 -23.36 8.49
CA SER A 107 -10.57 -23.24 9.95
C SER A 107 -11.46 -22.11 10.49
N CYS A 108 -11.88 -21.14 9.66
CA CYS A 108 -12.60 -19.97 10.16
C CYS A 108 -14.02 -20.30 10.66
N PRO A 109 -14.52 -19.57 11.69
CA PRO A 109 -15.84 -19.81 12.31
C PRO A 109 -17.01 -19.43 11.40
N ASN A 110 -16.88 -18.37 10.59
CA ASN A 110 -17.90 -17.92 9.65
C ASN A 110 -17.28 -17.62 8.28
N LYS A 111 -17.70 -18.36 7.24
CA LYS A 111 -17.14 -18.25 5.88
C LYS A 111 -17.47 -16.93 5.21
N LEU A 112 -18.69 -16.42 5.38
CA LEU A 112 -19.14 -15.19 4.73
C LEU A 112 -18.42 -13.98 5.32
N ARG A 113 -18.35 -13.90 6.65
CA ARG A 113 -17.61 -12.84 7.35
C ARG A 113 -16.11 -12.90 7.03
N PHE A 114 -15.56 -14.10 6.87
CA PHE A 114 -14.18 -14.28 6.46
C PHE A 114 -13.91 -13.70 5.07
N MET A 115 -14.74 -14.00 4.06
CA MET A 115 -14.55 -13.52 2.70
C MET A 115 -14.71 -11.99 2.55
N LEU A 116 -15.47 -11.36 3.45
CA LEU A 116 -15.70 -9.92 3.46
C LEU A 116 -14.70 -9.14 4.31
N ASP A 117 -13.83 -9.82 5.07
CA ASP A 117 -12.81 -9.18 5.88
C ASP A 117 -11.66 -8.64 5.01
N ILE A 118 -11.20 -7.41 5.29
CA ILE A 118 -10.21 -6.70 4.48
C ILE A 118 -8.88 -7.45 4.40
N LEU A 119 -8.41 -8.06 5.49
CA LEU A 119 -7.13 -8.78 5.49
C LEU A 119 -7.21 -10.07 4.68
N ASN A 120 -8.37 -10.74 4.69
CA ASN A 120 -8.60 -11.93 3.87
C ASN A 120 -8.78 -11.58 2.39
N LEU A 121 -9.37 -10.42 2.08
CA LEU A 121 -9.45 -9.92 0.71
C LEU A 121 -8.05 -9.59 0.14
N ILE A 122 -7.15 -9.03 0.96
CA ILE A 122 -5.74 -8.83 0.61
C ILE A 122 -5.04 -10.18 0.38
N ASP A 123 -5.29 -11.18 1.24
CA ASP A 123 -4.74 -12.52 1.06
C ASP A 123 -5.19 -13.16 -0.26
N LEU A 124 -6.44 -12.93 -0.67
CA LEU A 124 -6.98 -13.38 -1.97
C LEU A 124 -6.36 -12.59 -3.14
N ALA A 125 -6.30 -11.26 -3.04
CA ALA A 125 -5.71 -10.40 -4.06
C ALA A 125 -4.23 -10.74 -4.34
N ALA A 126 -3.52 -11.25 -3.34
CA ALA A 126 -2.12 -11.66 -3.48
C ALA A 126 -1.92 -12.97 -4.26
N ILE A 127 -2.93 -13.84 -4.37
CA ILE A 127 -2.83 -15.13 -5.07
C ILE A 127 -3.54 -15.13 -6.44
N VAL A 128 -4.58 -14.31 -6.60
CA VAL A 128 -5.39 -14.25 -7.82
C VAL A 128 -4.57 -13.97 -9.09
N PRO A 129 -3.62 -13.01 -9.13
CA PRO A 129 -2.88 -12.69 -10.35
C PRO A 129 -2.19 -13.90 -10.99
N TYR A 130 -1.55 -14.76 -10.18
CA TYR A 130 -0.83 -15.93 -10.65
C TYR A 130 -1.77 -16.95 -11.31
N TYR A 131 -2.86 -17.32 -10.63
CA TYR A 131 -3.82 -18.29 -11.17
C TYR A 131 -4.56 -17.73 -12.38
N PHE A 132 -4.88 -16.44 -12.38
CA PHE A 132 -5.55 -15.78 -13.50
C PHE A 132 -4.69 -15.81 -14.76
N GLN A 133 -3.40 -15.45 -14.64
CA GLN A 133 -2.45 -15.51 -15.75
C GLN A 133 -2.26 -16.94 -16.27
N ARG A 134 -2.12 -17.92 -15.37
CA ARG A 134 -1.98 -19.32 -15.77
C ARG A 134 -3.24 -19.88 -16.43
N ALA A 135 -4.43 -19.40 -16.07
CA ALA A 135 -5.70 -19.83 -16.65
C ALA A 135 -5.98 -19.24 -18.04
N LEU A 136 -5.53 -18.02 -18.31
CA LEU A 136 -5.71 -17.35 -19.60
C LEU A 136 -4.76 -17.87 -20.69
N GLY A 137 -3.63 -18.47 -20.30
CA GLY A 137 -2.57 -18.87 -21.24
C GLY A 137 -2.00 -17.69 -22.03
N ASP A 138 -1.09 -17.95 -22.96
CA ASP A 138 -0.58 -16.95 -23.91
C ASP A 138 -1.62 -16.61 -25.00
N SER A 139 -2.88 -16.38 -24.63
CA SER A 139 -3.92 -16.04 -25.61
C SER A 139 -3.64 -14.67 -26.22
N GLU A 140 -3.25 -14.70 -27.50
CA GLU A 140 -2.76 -13.56 -28.26
C GLU A 140 -3.85 -12.50 -28.50
N SER A 141 -3.50 -11.26 -28.16
CA SER A 141 -4.09 -9.98 -28.56
C SER A 141 -5.19 -9.34 -27.70
N GLU A 142 -6.34 -9.96 -27.42
CA GLU A 142 -7.44 -9.22 -26.73
C GLU A 142 -7.32 -9.20 -25.19
N ALA A 143 -6.65 -10.19 -24.59
CA ALA A 143 -6.51 -10.29 -23.13
C ALA A 143 -5.25 -9.60 -22.58
N LYS A 144 -4.36 -9.06 -23.43
CA LYS A 144 -3.06 -8.54 -23.02
C LYS A 144 -3.17 -7.38 -22.03
N ASP A 145 -4.04 -6.41 -22.31
CA ASP A 145 -4.29 -5.27 -21.42
C ASP A 145 -4.83 -5.71 -20.05
N ILE A 146 -5.67 -6.74 -20.03
CA ILE A 146 -6.21 -7.31 -18.80
C ILE A 146 -5.10 -8.05 -18.04
N VAL A 147 -4.28 -8.85 -18.72
CA VAL A 147 -3.14 -9.54 -18.12
C VAL A 147 -2.16 -8.54 -17.50
N ASP A 148 -1.86 -7.44 -18.19
CA ASP A 148 -0.98 -6.38 -17.69
C ASP A 148 -1.58 -5.64 -16.48
N ALA A 149 -2.88 -5.38 -16.47
CA ALA A 149 -3.55 -4.85 -15.28
C ALA A 149 -3.45 -5.79 -14.06
N PHE A 150 -3.58 -7.11 -14.29
CA PHE A 150 -3.42 -8.11 -13.21
C PHE A 150 -1.95 -8.27 -12.77
N ARG A 151 -0.96 -7.99 -13.63
CA ARG A 151 0.45 -7.93 -13.21
C ARG A 151 0.65 -6.86 -12.13
N LEU A 152 0.00 -5.70 -12.23
CA LEU A 152 0.07 -4.67 -11.19
C LEU A 152 -0.51 -5.13 -9.85
N LEU A 153 -1.55 -5.97 -9.87
CA LEU A 153 -2.13 -6.55 -8.65
C LEU A 153 -1.15 -7.46 -7.90
N ARG A 154 -0.08 -7.94 -8.54
CA ARG A 154 0.99 -8.68 -7.84
C ARG A 154 1.62 -7.86 -6.70
N VAL A 155 1.65 -6.51 -6.78
CA VAL A 155 2.15 -5.66 -5.69
C VAL A 155 1.29 -5.78 -4.43
N SER A 156 0.03 -6.21 -4.55
CA SER A 156 -0.87 -6.38 -3.41
C SER A 156 -0.37 -7.38 -2.38
N ARG A 157 0.52 -8.32 -2.79
CA ARG A 157 1.19 -9.26 -1.89
C ARG A 157 1.98 -8.57 -0.78
N LEU A 158 2.48 -7.35 -1.02
CA LEU A 158 3.12 -6.50 -0.02
C LEU A 158 2.17 -6.19 1.14
N PHE A 159 0.88 -5.97 0.87
CA PHE A 159 -0.10 -5.64 1.90
C PHE A 159 -0.41 -6.82 2.83
N LYS A 160 -0.04 -8.07 2.49
CA LYS A 160 -0.11 -9.20 3.44
C LYS A 160 0.72 -8.93 4.72
N LEU A 161 1.75 -8.08 4.66
CA LEU A 161 2.48 -7.63 5.85
C LEU A 161 1.54 -7.00 6.90
N ALA A 162 0.43 -6.40 6.50
CA ALA A 162 -0.54 -5.80 7.42
C ALA A 162 -1.11 -6.81 8.42
N ARG A 163 -1.16 -8.11 8.10
CA ARG A 163 -1.58 -9.16 9.03
C ARG A 163 -0.56 -9.38 10.14
N HIS A 164 0.73 -9.26 9.82
CA HIS A 164 1.84 -9.60 10.70
C HIS A 164 2.40 -8.39 11.46
N LEU A 165 2.27 -7.20 10.88
CA LEU A 165 2.68 -5.93 11.49
C LEU A 165 1.51 -5.27 12.20
N ASP A 166 1.57 -5.34 13.52
CA ASP A 166 0.59 -4.76 14.42
C ASP A 166 0.47 -3.23 14.26
N GLU A 167 1.56 -2.61 13.85
CA GLU A 167 1.72 -1.19 13.60
C GLU A 167 0.90 -0.73 12.39
N LEU A 168 0.85 -1.54 11.33
CA LEU A 168 0.04 -1.25 10.14
C LEU A 168 -1.46 -1.27 10.46
N LYS A 169 -1.91 -2.15 11.35
CA LYS A 169 -3.30 -2.18 11.83
C LYS A 169 -3.65 -0.92 12.63
N VAL A 170 -2.73 -0.46 13.49
CA VAL A 170 -2.89 0.81 14.23
C VAL A 170 -2.93 2.00 13.28
N LEU A 171 -2.06 2.01 12.27
CA LEU A 171 -2.06 3.04 11.24
C LEU A 171 -3.38 3.05 10.47
N ALA A 172 -3.87 1.89 10.00
CA ALA A 172 -5.15 1.78 9.30
C ALA A 172 -6.33 2.27 10.16
N LYS A 173 -6.36 1.90 11.45
CA LYS A 173 -7.38 2.38 12.40
C LYS A 173 -7.30 3.89 12.60
N THR A 174 -6.08 4.42 12.69
CA THR A 174 -5.86 5.87 12.79
C THR A 174 -6.39 6.57 11.55
N VAL A 175 -6.03 6.11 10.35
CA VAL A 175 -6.48 6.66 9.06
C VAL A 175 -8.00 6.64 8.96
N ARG A 176 -8.65 5.53 9.31
CA ARG A 176 -10.12 5.42 9.35
C ARG A 176 -10.73 6.44 10.31
N SER A 177 -10.14 6.59 11.50
CA SER A 177 -10.60 7.54 12.51
C SER A 177 -10.30 9.01 12.15
N THR A 178 -9.30 9.27 11.30
CA THR A 178 -8.94 10.61 10.80
C THR A 178 -9.41 10.85 9.36
N TRP A 179 -10.33 10.03 8.83
CA TRP A 179 -10.69 10.08 7.41
C TRP A 179 -11.25 11.46 7.02
N ARG A 180 -12.05 12.08 7.88
CA ARG A 180 -12.60 13.41 7.62
C ARG A 180 -11.50 14.47 7.54
N GLU A 181 -10.53 14.42 8.45
CA GLU A 181 -9.38 15.34 8.47
C GLU A 181 -8.49 15.15 7.24
N LEU A 182 -8.23 13.91 6.82
CA LEU A 182 -7.48 13.59 5.60
C LEU A 182 -8.19 14.09 4.34
N VAL A 183 -9.50 13.88 4.23
CA VAL A 183 -10.30 14.40 3.11
C VAL A 183 -10.30 15.93 3.09
N MET A 184 -10.32 16.60 4.24
CA MET A 184 -10.20 18.07 4.29
C MET A 184 -8.81 18.55 3.81
N ILE A 185 -7.72 17.86 4.16
CA ILE A 185 -6.38 18.18 3.61
C ILE A 185 -6.41 18.10 2.08
N LEU A 186 -6.91 16.99 1.54
CA LEU A 186 -6.97 16.78 0.10
C LEU A 186 -7.80 17.86 -0.58
N PHE A 187 -8.92 18.26 0.03
CA PHE A 187 -9.77 19.34 -0.47
C PHE A 187 -9.04 20.69 -0.54
N PHE A 188 -8.29 21.06 0.51
CA PHE A 188 -7.49 22.29 0.48
C PHE A 188 -6.36 22.22 -0.55
N ILE A 189 -5.67 21.09 -0.65
CA ILE A 189 -4.64 20.88 -1.69
C ILE A 189 -5.25 21.05 -3.08
N LEU A 190 -6.42 20.46 -3.34
CA LEU A 190 -7.10 20.56 -4.63
C LEU A 190 -7.45 22.02 -4.98
N ILE A 191 -8.06 22.76 -4.04
CA ILE A 191 -8.45 24.16 -4.26
C ILE A 191 -7.21 25.03 -4.49
N THR A 192 -6.21 24.93 -3.63
CA THR A 192 -4.98 25.69 -3.77
C THR A 192 -4.28 25.35 -5.09
N THR A 193 -4.25 24.07 -5.46
CA THR A 193 -3.71 23.64 -6.75
C THR A 193 -4.45 24.28 -7.91
N ALA A 194 -5.78 24.20 -7.95
CA ALA A 194 -6.58 24.78 -9.03
C ALA A 194 -6.36 26.29 -9.20
N ILE A 195 -6.30 27.04 -8.09
CA ILE A 195 -6.09 28.50 -8.11
C ILE A 195 -4.68 28.84 -8.60
N PHE A 196 -3.65 28.28 -7.96
CA PHE A 196 -2.27 28.64 -8.29
C PHE A 196 -1.88 28.15 -9.68
N SER A 197 -2.42 27.02 -10.16
CA SER A 197 -2.12 26.51 -11.51
C SER A 197 -2.65 27.46 -12.58
N GLY A 198 -3.84 28.04 -12.37
CA GLY A 198 -4.38 29.05 -13.26
C GLY A 198 -3.51 30.31 -13.27
N TRP A 199 -3.14 30.82 -12.09
CA TRP A 199 -2.30 32.01 -12.00
C TRP A 199 -0.89 31.83 -12.56
N THR A 200 -0.23 30.72 -12.27
CA THR A 200 1.12 30.44 -12.79
C THR A 200 1.10 30.15 -14.28
N PHE A 201 0.08 29.47 -14.80
CA PHE A 201 -0.12 29.32 -16.24
C PHE A 201 -0.17 30.69 -16.94
N TYR A 202 -1.05 31.59 -16.50
CA TYR A 202 -1.14 32.92 -17.14
C TYR A 202 0.11 33.78 -16.94
N ALA A 203 0.88 33.56 -15.87
CA ALA A 203 2.12 34.27 -15.64
C ALA A 203 3.30 33.76 -16.49
N GLU A 204 3.35 32.46 -16.78
CA GLU A 204 4.53 31.81 -17.40
C GLU A 204 4.30 31.31 -18.83
N ASN A 205 3.06 31.09 -19.28
CA ASN A 205 2.78 30.45 -20.57
C ASN A 205 3.44 31.17 -21.75
N GLU A 206 3.44 32.51 -21.76
CA GLU A 206 4.10 33.29 -22.83
C GLU A 206 5.63 33.14 -22.81
N ALA A 207 6.23 32.94 -21.63
CA ALA A 207 7.68 32.81 -21.48
C ALA A 207 8.16 31.35 -21.61
N GLN A 208 7.32 30.38 -21.28
CA GLN A 208 7.65 28.96 -21.16
C GLN A 208 6.46 28.07 -21.59
N GLN A 209 6.10 28.11 -22.87
CA GLN A 209 4.94 27.39 -23.39
C GLN A 209 5.06 25.86 -23.29
N ASP A 210 6.27 25.30 -23.36
CA ASP A 210 6.48 23.85 -23.26
C ASP A 210 6.27 23.34 -21.82
N SER A 211 6.81 24.06 -20.83
CA SER A 211 6.67 23.70 -19.42
C SER A 211 5.27 24.04 -18.89
N PHE A 212 4.78 25.25 -19.12
CA PHE A 212 3.48 25.72 -18.65
C PHE A 212 2.45 25.70 -19.78
N SER A 213 2.27 24.54 -20.41
CA SER A 213 1.47 24.36 -21.65
C SER A 213 -0.04 24.44 -21.46
N SER A 214 -0.53 24.11 -20.26
CA SER A 214 -1.95 24.15 -19.91
C SER A 214 -2.12 24.29 -18.40
N ILE A 215 -3.30 24.71 -17.94
CA ILE A 215 -3.59 24.78 -16.49
C ILE A 215 -3.37 23.43 -15.79
N PRO A 216 -3.81 22.27 -16.33
CA PRO A 216 -3.48 20.97 -15.75
C PRO A 216 -1.98 20.64 -15.75
N ALA A 217 -1.23 21.04 -16.77
CA ALA A 217 0.23 20.86 -16.77
C ALA A 217 0.90 21.71 -15.68
N SER A 218 0.47 22.96 -15.51
CA SER A 218 0.94 23.84 -14.42
C SER A 218 0.61 23.29 -13.02
N ALA A 219 -0.40 22.44 -12.89
CA ALA A 219 -0.75 21.79 -11.63
C ALA A 219 0.37 20.87 -11.12
N TRP A 220 1.17 20.27 -12.00
CA TRP A 220 2.34 19.50 -11.59
C TRP A 220 3.33 20.37 -10.79
N PHE A 221 3.70 21.53 -11.34
CA PHE A 221 4.57 22.50 -10.64
C PHE A 221 3.98 22.91 -9.29
N VAL A 222 2.67 23.18 -9.24
CA VAL A 222 2.00 23.62 -8.01
C VAL A 222 1.97 22.51 -6.97
N ILE A 223 1.61 21.27 -7.32
CA ILE A 223 1.58 20.13 -6.39
C ILE A 223 2.98 19.87 -5.82
N VAL A 224 4.00 19.84 -6.68
CA VAL A 224 5.40 19.60 -6.30
C VAL A 224 5.95 20.72 -5.39
N SER A 225 5.57 21.97 -5.65
CA SER A 225 5.97 23.12 -4.83
C SER A 225 5.20 23.19 -3.51
N LEU A 226 3.88 22.97 -3.55
CA LEU A 226 2.99 22.99 -2.38
C LEU A 226 3.35 21.90 -1.37
N THR A 227 3.83 20.75 -1.85
CA THR A 227 4.30 19.63 -1.01
C THR A 227 5.77 19.76 -0.58
N ASN A 228 6.46 20.85 -0.97
CA ASN A 228 7.88 21.09 -0.73
C ASN A 228 8.81 19.99 -1.28
N VAL A 229 8.41 19.28 -2.35
CA VAL A 229 9.28 18.30 -3.04
C VAL A 229 10.27 19.03 -3.95
N GLY A 230 9.79 19.92 -4.81
CA GLY A 230 10.63 20.80 -5.63
C GLY A 230 11.61 20.07 -6.57
N TYR A 231 11.13 19.18 -7.45
CA TYR A 231 11.98 18.45 -8.40
C TYR A 231 12.85 19.35 -9.30
N GLY A 232 12.36 20.55 -9.64
CA GLY A 232 13.09 21.53 -10.44
C GLY A 232 13.04 21.29 -11.96
N ASP A 233 12.28 20.30 -12.40
CA ASP A 233 11.95 20.00 -13.80
C ASP A 233 11.05 21.07 -14.43
N MET A 234 10.20 21.71 -13.62
CA MET A 234 9.42 22.89 -14.00
C MET A 234 9.61 24.00 -12.98
N VAL A 235 10.05 25.19 -13.43
CA VAL A 235 10.26 26.36 -12.58
C VAL A 235 9.86 27.66 -13.31
N PRO A 236 9.17 28.61 -12.64
CA PRO A 236 8.80 29.87 -13.24
C PRO A 236 10.03 30.77 -13.45
N VAL A 237 10.11 31.39 -14.62
CA VAL A 237 11.20 32.32 -14.97
C VAL A 237 10.79 33.77 -14.79
N THR A 238 9.51 34.11 -14.94
CA THR A 238 9.03 35.49 -14.79
C THR A 238 9.04 35.94 -13.33
N ILE A 239 9.09 37.26 -13.12
CA ILE A 239 9.01 37.84 -11.78
C ILE A 239 7.66 37.49 -11.13
N MET A 240 6.57 37.55 -11.89
CA MET A 240 5.22 37.25 -11.39
C MET A 240 5.10 35.77 -11.00
N GLY A 241 5.54 34.84 -11.85
CA GLY A 241 5.48 33.42 -11.52
C GLY A 241 6.38 33.05 -10.35
N LYS A 242 7.56 33.69 -10.20
CA LYS A 242 8.41 33.51 -9.00
C LYS A 242 7.72 34.00 -7.73
N MET A 243 7.06 35.15 -7.77
CA MET A 243 6.27 35.65 -6.64
C MET A 243 5.11 34.71 -6.30
N LEU A 244 4.39 34.23 -7.30
CA LEU A 244 3.31 33.24 -7.14
C LEU A 244 3.84 31.92 -6.56
N GLY A 245 4.98 31.43 -7.03
CA GLY A 245 5.64 30.23 -6.53
C GLY A 245 6.05 30.37 -5.06
N ALA A 246 6.57 31.53 -4.65
CA ALA A 246 6.91 31.82 -3.26
C ALA A 246 5.67 31.78 -2.35
N VAL A 247 4.57 32.44 -2.77
CA VAL A 247 3.30 32.41 -2.02
C VAL A 247 2.70 31.01 -1.98
N CYS A 248 2.76 30.27 -3.10
CA CYS A 248 2.28 28.90 -3.20
C CYS A 248 2.99 27.96 -2.20
N THR A 249 4.31 28.06 -2.13
CA THR A 249 5.13 27.25 -1.21
C THR A 249 4.77 27.55 0.25
N LEU A 250 4.62 28.84 0.60
CA LEU A 250 4.20 29.24 1.95
C LEU A 250 2.79 28.73 2.29
N ALA A 251 1.85 28.81 1.35
CA ALA A 251 0.51 28.29 1.52
C ALA A 251 0.52 26.76 1.76
N GLY A 252 1.35 26.02 1.03
CA GLY A 252 1.50 24.57 1.19
C GLY A 252 1.95 24.15 2.58
N VAL A 253 2.95 24.84 3.14
CA VAL A 253 3.39 24.62 4.53
C VAL A 253 2.22 24.79 5.50
N LEU A 254 1.41 25.84 5.35
CA LEU A 254 0.26 26.10 6.22
C LEU A 254 -0.84 25.03 6.08
N VAL A 255 -1.15 24.61 4.85
CA VAL A 255 -2.17 23.58 4.57
C VAL A 255 -1.81 22.25 5.22
N ILE A 256 -0.54 21.85 5.16
CA ILE A 256 -0.06 20.57 5.72
C ILE A 256 0.16 20.66 7.24
N ALA A 257 0.65 21.80 7.75
CA ALA A 257 1.02 21.96 9.16
C ALA A 257 -0.19 21.96 10.11
N LEU A 258 -1.35 22.46 9.71
CA LEU A 258 -2.51 22.60 10.60
C LEU A 258 -3.17 21.26 10.99
N PRO A 259 -3.44 20.31 10.08
CA PRO A 259 -4.11 19.06 10.41
C PRO A 259 -3.17 17.92 10.83
N SER A 260 -1.88 17.99 10.50
CA SER A 260 -0.89 16.97 10.86
C SER A 260 -0.84 16.67 12.39
N PRO A 261 -0.82 17.67 13.30
CA PRO A 261 -0.83 17.43 14.74
C PRO A 261 -2.06 16.64 15.23
N VAL A 262 -3.23 16.83 14.61
CA VAL A 262 -4.46 16.10 14.96
C VAL A 262 -4.30 14.62 14.61
N ILE A 263 -3.76 14.33 13.42
CA ILE A 263 -3.51 12.95 12.96
C ILE A 263 -2.48 12.28 13.88
N VAL A 264 -1.37 12.96 14.18
CA VAL A 264 -0.32 12.47 15.08
C VAL A 264 -0.88 12.18 16.48
N THR A 265 -1.75 13.04 17.00
CA THR A 265 -2.39 12.85 18.30
C THR A 265 -3.27 11.59 18.29
N LYS A 266 -4.12 11.39 17.27
CA LYS A 266 -4.93 10.16 17.17
C LYS A 266 -4.07 8.91 17.01
N PHE A 267 -3.00 8.97 16.20
CA PHE A 267 -2.05 7.87 16.05
C PHE A 267 -1.46 7.47 17.41
N ARG A 268 -0.98 8.45 18.18
CA ARG A 268 -0.42 8.23 19.51
C ARG A 268 -1.44 7.61 20.46
N LEU A 269 -2.69 8.09 20.45
CA LEU A 269 -3.77 7.54 21.28
C LEU A 269 -4.03 6.06 20.97
N TYR A 270 -4.18 5.69 19.69
CA TYR A 270 -4.37 4.29 19.30
C TYR A 270 -3.15 3.42 19.62
N TYR A 271 -1.95 3.96 19.44
CA TYR A 271 -0.71 3.27 19.72
C TYR A 271 -0.52 3.01 21.23
N GLU A 272 -0.78 4.00 22.09
CA GLU A 272 -0.72 3.86 23.55
C GLU A 272 -1.81 2.92 24.08
N LYS A 273 -3.05 3.01 23.54
CA LYS A 273 -4.16 2.11 23.89
C LYS A 273 -3.77 0.65 23.65
N LYS A 274 -3.10 0.35 22.53
CA LYS A 274 -2.59 -1.00 22.21
C LYS A 274 -1.49 -1.48 23.16
N LYS A 275 -0.63 -0.59 23.66
CA LYS A 275 0.45 -0.93 24.60
C LYS A 275 -0.04 -1.15 26.03
N ARG A 276 -1.11 -0.48 26.46
CA ARG A 276 -1.64 -0.51 27.84
C ARG A 276 -1.92 -1.93 28.40
N PRO A 277 -2.60 -2.85 27.68
CA PRO A 277 -2.80 -4.23 28.16
C PRO A 277 -1.50 -5.06 28.19
N GLN A 278 -0.47 -4.69 27.44
CA GLN A 278 0.85 -5.35 27.51
C GLN A 278 1.63 -4.91 28.76
N LEU A 279 1.54 -3.62 29.13
CA LEU A 279 2.17 -3.08 30.34
C LEU A 279 1.50 -3.57 31.63
N ALA A 280 0.19 -3.84 31.61
CA ALA A 280 -0.52 -4.44 32.73
C ALA A 280 0.02 -5.84 33.10
N LYS A 281 0.68 -6.56 32.18
CA LYS A 281 1.38 -7.83 32.47
C LYS A 281 2.71 -7.65 33.22
N TYR A 282 3.23 -6.43 33.33
CA TYR A 282 4.51 -6.12 33.99
C TYR A 282 4.35 -5.24 35.24
N LYS A 283 3.12 -5.07 35.74
CA LYS A 283 2.95 -4.50 37.08
C LYS A 283 3.37 -5.56 38.11
N PHE A 284 4.49 -5.28 38.78
CA PHE A 284 4.94 -5.96 40.00
C PHE A 284 3.97 -5.69 41.15
#